data_AF-A0A4V2YDI0-F1
#
_entry.id   AF-A0A4V2YDI0-F1
#
_cell.length_a   1.000
_cell.length_b   1.000
_cell.length_c   1.000
_cell.angle_alpha   90.00
_cell.angle_beta   90.00
_cell.angle_gamma   90.00
#
_symmetry.space_group_name_H-M   'P 1'
#
loop_
_entity.id
_entity.type
_entity.pdbx_description
1 polymer ?
#
loop_
_entity_poly.entity_id
_entity_poly.type
_entity_poly.pdbx_seq_one_letter_code
_entity_poly.pdbx_strand_id
1 'polypeptide(L)'
;MPTLNGELDLYTAPRLLDAVDGALAAGSPVNLLVDAGALTFCDSHGLEAQGKVARAGGNMELGHVSGRLRRVLDLSGLSRAFTIV
;
A
#
# COMPACT_ATOMS: atom_id res chain seq x y z
N MET A 1 -9.74 4.80 -10.06
CA MET A 1 -8.37 4.50 -9.61
C MET A 1 -8.03 5.53 -8.54
N PRO A 2 -8.03 5.18 -7.25
CA PRO A 2 -7.62 6.13 -6.21
C PRO A 2 -6.10 6.38 -6.34
N THR A 3 -5.72 7.62 -6.62
CA THR A 3 -4.32 8.06 -6.67
C THR A 3 -3.96 8.71 -5.34
N LEU A 4 -2.98 8.16 -4.63
CA LEU A 4 -2.41 8.75 -3.41
C LEU A 4 -1.25 9.68 -3.81
N ASN A 5 -1.34 10.96 -3.46
CA ASN A 5 -0.29 11.96 -3.66
C ASN A 5 0.38 12.29 -2.30
N GLY A 6 1.70 12.11 -2.17
CA GLY A 6 2.49 12.49 -0.99
C GLY A 6 3.51 11.43 -0.54
N GLU A 7 4.12 11.62 0.64
CA GLU A 7 4.80 10.56 1.40
C GLU A 7 3.78 9.51 1.89
N LEU A 8 4.15 8.25 2.17
CA LEU A 8 3.33 7.36 3.02
C LEU A 8 3.87 7.49 4.47
N ASP A 9 3.70 8.70 5.00
CA ASP A 9 3.98 9.12 6.38
C ASP A 9 2.68 8.97 7.23
N LEU A 10 2.77 9.19 8.54
CA LEU A 10 1.71 9.26 9.56
C LEU A 10 0.44 10.01 9.09
N TYR A 11 0.56 10.90 8.09
CA TYR A 11 -0.54 11.68 7.50
C TYR A 11 -1.32 10.99 6.36
N THR A 12 -0.76 9.94 5.78
CA THR A 12 -1.24 9.25 4.56
C THR A 12 -1.61 7.80 4.83
N ALA A 13 -0.99 7.20 5.86
CA ALA A 13 -1.39 5.91 6.40
C ALA A 13 -2.89 5.83 6.75
N PRO A 14 -3.52 6.85 7.38
CA PRO A 14 -4.95 6.82 7.65
C PRO A 14 -5.80 6.79 6.37
N ARG A 15 -5.38 7.52 5.33
CA ARG A 15 -6.11 7.56 4.04
C ARG A 15 -6.02 6.23 3.29
N LEU A 16 -4.89 5.54 3.38
CA LEU A 16 -4.73 4.20 2.82
C LEU A 16 -5.63 3.19 3.55
N LEU A 17 -5.62 3.22 4.88
CA LEU A 17 -6.45 2.33 5.70
C LEU A 17 -7.94 2.59 5.48
N ASP A 18 -8.38 3.85 5.42
CA ASP A 18 -9.77 4.22 5.10
C ASP A 18 -10.17 3.76 3.70
N ALA A 19 -9.28 3.89 2.70
CA ALA A 19 -9.55 3.42 1.34
C ALA A 19 -9.65 1.89 1.27
N VAL A 20 -8.81 1.18 2.03
CA VAL A 20 -8.87 -0.29 2.17
C VAL A 20 -10.15 -0.69 2.86
N ASP A 21 -10.48 -0.10 4.01
CA ASP A 21 -11.69 -0.42 4.77
C ASP A 21 -12.95 -0.11 3.94
N GLY A 22 -12.97 1.00 3.19
CA GLY A 22 -14.02 1.32 2.24
C GLY A 22 -14.15 0.33 1.09
N ALA A 23 -13.03 -0.12 0.51
CA ALA A 23 -13.02 -1.14 -0.54
C ALA A 23 -13.53 -2.49 -0.01
N LEU A 24 -13.06 -2.90 1.18
CA LEU A 24 -13.49 -4.13 1.84
C LEU A 24 -14.98 -4.10 2.19
N ALA A 25 -15.49 -2.96 2.65
CA ALA A 25 -16.92 -2.77 2.93
C ALA A 25 -17.79 -2.82 1.66
N ALA A 26 -17.24 -2.46 0.49
CA ALA A 26 -17.96 -2.53 -0.78
C ALA A 26 -18.10 -3.97 -1.32
N GLY A 27 -17.28 -4.91 -0.83
CA GLY A 27 -17.34 -6.33 -1.19
C GLY A 27 -15.96 -6.98 -1.16
N SER A 28 -15.89 -8.31 -1.03
CA SER A 28 -14.63 -9.06 -1.03
C SER A 28 -14.73 -10.27 -1.98
N PRO A 29 -13.63 -10.68 -2.64
CA PRO A 29 -12.27 -10.16 -2.50
C PRO A 29 -12.01 -8.85 -3.25
N VAL A 30 -11.08 -8.03 -2.75
CA VAL A 30 -10.65 -6.78 -3.39
C VAL A 30 -9.23 -6.91 -3.92
N ASN A 31 -8.99 -6.46 -5.15
CA ASN A 31 -7.65 -6.30 -5.69
C ASN A 31 -7.35 -4.81 -5.76
N LEU A 32 -6.37 -4.36 -4.97
CA LEU A 32 -6.00 -2.96 -4.83
C LEU A 32 -4.63 -2.72 -5.44
N LEU A 33 -4.59 -1.93 -6.50
CA LEU A 33 -3.35 -1.35 -7.01
C LEU A 33 -3.17 0.03 -6.39
N VAL A 34 -2.14 0.18 -5.57
CA VAL A 34 -1.76 1.45 -4.96
C VAL A 34 -0.69 2.08 -5.84
N ASP A 35 -0.99 3.24 -6.42
CA ASP A 35 0.02 4.02 -7.12
C ASP A 35 1.01 4.61 -6.11
N ALA A 36 2.24 4.10 -6.14
CA ALA A 36 3.34 4.51 -5.29
C ALA A 36 4.31 5.46 -6.00
N GLY A 37 3.97 6.00 -7.17
CA GLY A 37 4.80 6.92 -7.95
C GLY A 37 5.12 8.22 -7.23
N ALA A 38 4.17 8.71 -6.44
CA ALA A 38 4.37 9.89 -5.59
C ALA A 38 4.95 9.55 -4.20
N LEU A 39 4.96 8.28 -3.81
CA LEU A 39 5.38 7.84 -2.49
C LEU A 39 6.91 7.79 -2.40
N THR A 40 7.46 8.36 -1.32
CA THR A 40 8.91 8.34 -1.05
C THR A 40 9.28 7.46 0.15
N PHE A 41 8.29 7.02 0.94
CA PHE A 41 8.44 6.17 2.13
C PHE A 41 7.21 5.26 2.32
N CYS A 42 7.36 4.13 3.00
CA CYS A 42 6.29 3.22 3.42
C CYS A 42 6.67 2.60 4.77
N ASP A 43 5.80 2.74 5.77
CA ASP A 43 6.02 2.23 7.13
C ASP A 43 5.20 0.96 7.42
N SER A 44 5.09 0.57 8.69
CA SER A 44 4.30 -0.58 9.16
C SER A 44 2.81 -0.51 8.82
N HIS A 45 2.22 0.67 8.62
CA HIS A 45 0.81 0.80 8.23
C HIS A 45 0.56 0.30 6.81
N GLY A 46 1.55 0.39 5.91
CA GLY A 46 1.45 -0.24 4.58
C GLY A 46 1.33 -1.76 4.68
N LEU A 47 2.08 -2.37 5.60
CA LEU A 47 2.00 -3.81 5.87
C LEU A 47 0.68 -4.18 6.53
N GLU A 48 0.18 -3.34 7.44
CA GLU A 48 -1.13 -3.54 8.06
C GLU A 48 -2.25 -3.52 7.02
N ALA A 49 -2.22 -2.54 6.11
CA ALA A 49 -3.16 -2.45 4.99
C ALA A 49 -3.12 -3.70 4.11
N GLN A 50 -1.93 -4.15 3.72
CA GLN A 50 -1.79 -5.39 2.95
C GLN A 50 -2.27 -6.62 3.71
N GLY A 51 -1.98 -6.71 5.01
CA GLY A 51 -2.45 -7.78 5.89
C GLY A 51 -3.98 -7.81 6.02
N LYS A 52 -4.63 -6.65 6.12
CA LYS A 52 -6.10 -6.53 6.12
C LYS A 52 -6.69 -7.05 4.81
N VAL A 53 -6.16 -6.61 3.68
CA VAL A 53 -6.62 -7.03 2.35
C VAL A 53 -6.44 -8.54 2.15
N ALA A 54 -5.26 -9.07 2.51
CA ALA A 54 -4.97 -10.50 2.43
C ALA A 54 -5.89 -11.34 3.33
N ARG A 55 -6.19 -10.87 4.55
CA ARG A 55 -7.14 -11.54 5.47
C ARG A 55 -8.57 -11.58 4.94
N ALA A 56 -8.96 -10.61 4.12
CA ALA A 56 -10.24 -10.60 3.43
C ALA A 56 -10.24 -11.41 2.11
N GLY A 57 -9.14 -12.11 1.80
CA GLY A 57 -8.98 -12.89 0.57
C GLY A 57 -8.67 -12.05 -0.67
N GLY A 58 -8.38 -10.76 -0.50
CA GLY A 58 -7.97 -9.84 -1.56
C GLY A 58 -6.46 -9.83 -1.77
N ASN A 59 -6.02 -9.04 -2.75
CA ASN A 59 -4.60 -8.76 -3.00
C ASN A 59 -4.34 -7.24 -3.03
N MET A 60 -3.16 -6.83 -2.56
CA MET A 60 -2.69 -5.45 -2.67
C MET A 60 -1.33 -5.42 -3.36
N GLU A 61 -1.20 -4.57 -4.36
CA GLU A 61 -0.01 -4.39 -5.18
C GLU A 61 0.43 -2.93 -5.14
N LEU A 62 1.73 -2.70 -5.14
CA LEU A 62 2.32 -1.36 -5.25
C LEU A 62 2.79 -1.15 -6.69
N GLY A 63 2.14 -0.23 -7.41
CA GLY A 63 2.54 0.19 -8.76
C GLY A 63 3.44 1.42 -8.73
N HIS A 64 4.20 1.67 -9.80
CA HIS A 64 5.04 2.87 -9.95
C HIS A 64 6.03 3.14 -8.80
N VAL A 65 6.44 2.12 -8.03
CA VAL A 65 7.39 2.27 -6.93
C VAL A 65 8.72 2.84 -7.46
N SER A 66 9.01 4.10 -7.12
CA SER A 66 10.18 4.81 -7.65
C SER A 66 11.39 4.77 -6.72
N GLY A 67 12.57 5.07 -7.27
CA GLY A 67 13.88 4.68 -6.72
C GLY A 67 14.18 5.02 -5.25
N ARG A 68 13.56 6.05 -4.66
CA ARG A 68 13.72 6.34 -3.22
C ARG A 68 12.91 5.35 -2.38
N LEU A 69 11.64 5.15 -2.70
CA LEU A 69 10.79 4.19 -2.01
C LEU A 69 11.29 2.76 -2.18
N ARG A 70 11.71 2.38 -3.40
CA ARG A 70 12.31 1.07 -3.67
C ARG A 70 13.50 0.80 -2.74
N ARG A 71 14.41 1.78 -2.61
CA ARG A 71 15.57 1.69 -1.71
C ARG A 71 15.17 1.54 -0.25
N VAL A 72 14.17 2.30 0.21
CA VAL A 72 13.67 2.19 1.59
C VAL A 72 13.10 0.80 1.85
N LEU A 73 12.26 0.29 0.94
CA LEU A 73 11.67 -1.05 1.04
C LEU A 73 12.74 -2.14 1.02
N ASP A 74 13.78 -1.99 0.21
CA ASP A 74 14.88 -2.95 0.15
C ASP A 74 15.75 -2.91 1.42
N LEU A 75 16.10 -1.72 1.92
CA LEU A 75 16.90 -1.55 3.14
C LEU A 75 16.17 -2.03 4.40
N SER A 76 14.85 -1.86 4.44
CA SER A 76 13.99 -2.33 5.54
C SER A 76 13.60 -3.81 5.41
N GLY A 77 13.92 -4.46 4.28
CA GLY A 77 13.51 -5.84 3.99
C GLY A 77 12.02 -6.00 3.65
N LEU A 78 11.27 -4.90 3.57
CA LEU A 78 9.84 -4.89 3.29
C LEU A 78 9.50 -5.14 1.83
N SER A 79 10.46 -5.01 0.91
CA SER A 79 10.23 -5.30 -0.51
C SER A 79 9.81 -6.74 -0.80
N ARG A 80 10.00 -7.68 0.14
CA ARG A 80 9.50 -9.05 0.06
C ARG A 80 8.08 -9.22 0.60
N ALA A 81 7.62 -8.30 1.43
CA ALA A 81 6.27 -8.32 1.97
C ALA A 81 5.27 -7.73 0.98
N PHE A 82 5.69 -6.77 0.16
CA PHE A 82 4.86 -6.16 -0.87
C PHE A 82 5.03 -6.82 -2.24
N THR A 83 3.92 -7.03 -2.95
CA THR A 83 3.95 -7.32 -4.38
C THR A 83 4.10 -5.99 -5.13
N ILE A 84 5.20 -5.84 -5.89
CA ILE A 84 5.50 -4.62 -6.66
C ILE A 84 5.33 -4.94 -8.14
N VAL A 85 4.56 -4.11 -8.86
CA VAL A 85 4.24 -4.27 -10.30
C VAL A 85 4.64 -3.07 -11.14
#